data_AF-A0A2E3WWL0-F1
#
_entry.id   AF-A0A2E3WWL0-F1
#
_cell.length_a   1.000
_cell.length_b   1.000
_cell.length_c   1.000
_cell.angle_alpha   90.00
_cell.angle_beta   90.00
_cell.angle_gamma   90.00
#
_symmetry.space_group_name_H-M   'P 1'
#
loop_
_entity.id
_entity.type
_entity.pdbx_description
1 polymer ?
#
loop_
_entity_poly.entity_id
_entity_poly.type
_entity_poly.pdbx_seq_one_letter_code
_entity_poly.pdbx_strand_id
1 'polypeptide(L)'
;MNQKQIFSLALASTLMMFFQNCGETAMQFENVEKVSIPASIPEDTSNEVSGDPDTGYNQPPGEGDVEVEDGGIVGGGENNDSDPDAPYDPDRDGVENNYDDVAYACQNAQAYEAEVEVSFPEYAGCNYNVDGNLAPKDRYYQARVEHARYITLPEGAVLCDIDFNAGVSTMYYDDHFIFTLNNYVLGASTNEFMESNYIQVADEMENLGQVYAYDWAGIAGQSWDSGNRNYTPYCLGEDLLDEEGNPVSNCQLPETQKTGDFSLNIGSNPIQTIMAASGSSNVHEFKFIVTGDNDRDCKSSAFKFDTRIRYVIPQ
;
A
#
# COMPACT_ATOMS: atom_id res chain seq x y z
N MET A 1 66.79 -16.69 37.64
CA MET A 1 66.59 -17.79 36.67
C MET A 1 65.17 -18.28 36.84
N ASN A 2 64.23 -18.36 35.89
CA ASN A 2 63.99 -17.83 34.54
C ASN A 2 62.44 -17.92 34.40
N GLN A 3 61.75 -16.84 34.08
CA GLN A 3 61.24 -16.53 32.73
C GLN A 3 60.20 -17.55 32.21
N LYS A 4 58.92 -17.15 32.16
CA LYS A 4 58.01 -17.30 31.01
C LYS A 4 56.65 -16.67 31.29
N GLN A 5 56.49 -15.44 30.80
CA GLN A 5 55.19 -14.84 30.47
C GLN A 5 54.69 -15.48 29.16
N ILE A 6 53.42 -15.83 29.09
CA ILE A 6 52.74 -16.17 27.84
C ILE A 6 51.69 -15.07 27.61
N PHE A 7 51.97 -14.23 26.63
CA PHE A 7 51.05 -13.25 26.06
C PHE A 7 49.99 -13.98 25.23
N SER A 8 48.71 -13.85 25.59
CA SER A 8 47.60 -14.10 24.66
C SER A 8 47.23 -12.78 23.99
N LEU A 9 47.70 -12.59 22.77
CA LEU A 9 47.25 -11.54 21.87
C LEU A 9 45.95 -12.04 21.22
N ALA A 10 44.80 -11.51 21.63
CA ALA A 10 43.54 -11.73 20.92
C ALA A 10 43.54 -10.85 19.67
N LEU A 11 43.60 -11.50 18.51
CA LEU A 11 43.54 -10.90 17.19
C LEU A 11 42.09 -10.46 16.94
N ALA A 12 41.78 -9.18 17.15
CA ALA A 12 40.52 -8.60 16.70
C ALA A 12 40.60 -8.42 15.17
N SER A 13 40.16 -9.44 14.44
CA SER A 13 40.02 -9.37 12.99
C SER A 13 38.73 -8.62 12.67
N THR A 14 38.84 -7.32 12.46
CA THR A 14 37.75 -6.47 11.95
C THR A 14 37.42 -6.90 10.53
N LEU A 15 36.34 -7.67 10.39
CA LEU A 15 35.75 -8.02 9.10
C LEU A 15 35.03 -6.79 8.55
N MET A 16 35.72 -5.99 7.72
CA MET A 16 35.07 -4.98 6.89
C MET A 16 34.28 -5.71 5.81
N MET A 17 32.96 -5.87 6.04
CA MET A 17 32.04 -6.24 4.98
C MET A 17 31.93 -5.06 4.02
N PHE A 18 32.46 -5.23 2.81
CA PHE A 18 32.21 -4.33 1.69
C PHE A 18 30.78 -4.57 1.21
N PHE A 19 29.85 -3.73 1.64
CA PHE A 19 28.58 -3.60 0.93
C PHE A 19 28.89 -3.01 -0.44
N GLN A 20 28.83 -3.85 -1.48
CA GLN A 20 28.80 -3.37 -2.86
C GLN A 20 27.49 -2.62 -3.03
N ASN A 21 27.60 -1.29 -2.95
CA ASN A 21 26.50 -0.38 -3.21
C ASN A 21 26.20 -0.49 -4.72
N CYS A 22 25.26 -1.35 -5.09
CA CYS A 22 24.63 -1.32 -6.40
C CYS A 22 23.90 0.01 -6.48
N GLY A 23 24.57 1.05 -6.99
CA GLY A 23 23.98 2.37 -7.16
C GLY A 23 22.85 2.29 -8.16
N GLU A 24 21.64 2.08 -7.67
CA GLU A 24 20.43 2.20 -8.47
C GLU A 24 20.17 3.68 -8.73
N THR A 25 20.05 4.03 -10.01
CA THR A 25 19.77 5.40 -10.45
C THR A 25 18.32 5.73 -10.12
N ALA A 26 18.09 6.73 -9.26
CA ALA A 26 16.76 7.29 -9.05
C ALA A 26 16.21 7.84 -10.36
N MET A 27 14.96 7.50 -10.68
CA MET A 27 14.30 8.01 -11.88
C MET A 27 13.97 9.50 -11.68
N GLN A 28 14.43 10.36 -12.58
CA GLN A 28 14.12 11.78 -12.59
C GLN A 28 13.02 12.05 -13.59
N PHE A 29 12.05 12.90 -13.23
CA PHE A 29 10.96 13.28 -14.10
C PHE A 29 11.45 14.18 -15.23
N GLU A 30 11.29 13.73 -16.48
CA GLU A 30 11.67 14.53 -17.66
C GLU A 30 10.56 15.50 -18.08
N ASN A 31 9.30 15.24 -17.73
CA ASN A 31 8.15 16.07 -18.08
C ASN A 31 7.20 16.22 -16.88
N VAL A 32 7.10 17.44 -16.34
CA VAL A 32 6.13 17.79 -15.30
C VAL A 32 5.13 18.76 -15.92
N GLU A 33 3.88 18.31 -16.06
CA GLU A 33 2.78 19.15 -16.54
C GLU A 33 1.93 19.62 -15.36
N LYS A 34 1.53 20.89 -15.40
CA LYS A 34 0.60 21.45 -14.43
C LYS A 34 -0.81 21.09 -14.87
N VAL A 35 -1.54 20.38 -14.02
CA VAL A 35 -2.96 20.07 -14.28
C VAL A 35 -3.80 21.21 -13.73
N SER A 36 -4.48 21.94 -14.60
CA SER A 36 -5.45 22.95 -14.14
C SER A 36 -6.64 22.24 -13.49
N ILE A 37 -6.80 22.40 -12.17
CA ILE A 37 -8.02 21.99 -11.49
C ILE A 37 -9.17 22.86 -12.02
N PRO A 38 -10.28 22.29 -12.50
CA PRO A 38 -11.44 23.09 -12.88
C PRO A 38 -11.89 23.89 -11.66
N ALA A 39 -11.91 25.21 -11.79
CA ALA A 39 -12.31 26.09 -10.72
C ALA A 39 -13.76 25.80 -10.30
N SER A 40 -13.96 25.61 -9.00
CA SER A 40 -15.21 25.54 -8.23
C SER A 40 -16.10 24.31 -8.41
N ILE A 41 -16.19 23.54 -7.32
CA ILE A 41 -17.46 23.00 -6.82
C ILE A 41 -18.37 24.22 -6.58
N PRO A 42 -19.60 24.27 -7.13
CA PRO A 42 -20.50 25.38 -6.85
C PRO A 42 -20.76 25.42 -5.34
N GLU A 43 -20.50 26.56 -4.72
CA GLU A 43 -20.97 26.84 -3.36
C GLU A 43 -22.46 26.49 -3.30
N ASP A 44 -22.80 25.52 -2.46
CA ASP A 44 -24.17 25.12 -2.18
C ASP A 44 -24.88 26.31 -1.54
N THR A 45 -25.51 27.15 -2.38
CA THR A 45 -26.38 28.20 -1.91
C THR A 45 -27.61 27.52 -1.33
N SER A 46 -27.61 27.34 -0.01
CA SER A 46 -28.74 26.96 0.82
C SER A 46 -30.01 27.69 0.34
N ASN A 47 -30.85 26.98 -0.41
CA ASN A 47 -32.22 27.37 -0.63
C ASN A 47 -33.01 26.98 0.63
N GLU A 48 -33.32 27.97 1.46
CA GLU A 48 -34.36 27.88 2.47
C GLU A 48 -35.70 27.53 1.78
N VAL A 49 -36.06 26.24 1.76
CA VAL A 49 -37.40 25.80 1.42
C VAL A 49 -38.25 25.89 2.70
N SER A 50 -38.87 27.05 2.88
CA SER A 50 -40.02 27.21 3.76
C SER A 50 -41.28 26.74 3.02
N GLY A 51 -41.98 25.74 3.55
CA GLY A 51 -43.26 25.31 2.98
C GLY A 51 -43.75 23.94 3.46
N ASP A 52 -44.23 23.87 4.69
CA ASP A 52 -45.31 22.97 5.11
C ASP A 52 -46.63 23.77 4.92
N PRO A 53 -47.76 23.22 4.43
CA PRO A 53 -48.46 22.15 5.14
C PRO A 53 -49.17 21.09 4.27
N ASP A 54 -49.48 19.98 4.96
CA ASP A 54 -50.73 19.22 4.86
C ASP A 54 -50.79 18.05 3.87
N THR A 55 -50.54 16.82 4.36
CA THR A 55 -51.29 15.63 3.91
C THR A 55 -51.56 14.66 5.06
N GLY A 56 -52.80 14.64 5.52
CA GLY A 56 -53.66 13.45 5.42
C GLY A 56 -53.24 12.18 6.17
N TYR A 57 -53.86 12.01 7.34
CA TYR A 57 -54.10 10.75 8.05
C TYR A 57 -54.38 9.53 7.15
N ASN A 58 -53.70 8.40 7.44
CA ASN A 58 -54.33 7.09 7.51
C ASN A 58 -53.48 6.12 8.34
N GLN A 59 -54.00 5.80 9.52
CA GLN A 59 -53.47 4.84 10.49
C GLN A 59 -54.17 3.49 10.29
N PRO A 60 -53.46 2.36 10.37
CA PRO A 60 -54.05 1.10 10.83
C PRO A 60 -53.49 0.68 12.21
N PRO A 61 -54.27 -0.08 13.00
CA PRO A 61 -53.95 -0.43 14.38
C PRO A 61 -53.11 -1.71 14.44
N GLY A 62 -52.28 -1.83 15.47
CA GLY A 62 -51.54 -3.06 15.74
C GLY A 62 -50.75 -2.98 17.05
N GLU A 63 -51.46 -3.26 18.13
CA GLU A 63 -50.98 -3.35 19.52
C GLU A 63 -49.93 -4.46 19.67
N GLY A 64 -48.93 -4.21 20.52
CA GLY A 64 -47.88 -5.15 20.88
C GLY A 64 -47.00 -4.57 21.99
N ASP A 65 -47.49 -4.67 23.22
CA ASP A 65 -46.82 -4.23 24.44
C ASP A 65 -45.52 -5.02 24.66
N VAL A 66 -44.39 -4.30 24.77
CA VAL A 66 -43.17 -4.80 25.41
C VAL A 66 -42.74 -3.75 26.43
N GLU A 67 -42.85 -4.14 27.70
CA GLU A 67 -42.37 -3.40 28.86
C GLU A 67 -40.85 -3.23 28.74
N VAL A 68 -40.39 -1.98 28.62
CA VAL A 68 -38.98 -1.61 28.77
C VAL A 68 -38.82 -1.05 30.18
N GLU A 69 -38.07 -1.77 31.01
CA GLU A 69 -37.69 -1.30 32.33
C GLU A 69 -36.70 -0.14 32.23
N ASP A 70 -37.05 0.86 33.02
CA ASP A 70 -36.39 2.12 33.32
C ASP A 70 -35.03 1.88 34.03
N GLY A 71 -33.98 2.49 33.48
CA GLY A 71 -32.62 2.38 33.98
C GLY A 71 -31.82 3.61 33.60
N GLY A 72 -32.19 4.76 34.17
CA GLY A 72 -31.51 6.03 33.99
C GLY A 72 -30.02 5.98 34.32
N ILE A 73 -29.20 6.53 33.42
CA ILE A 73 -27.88 7.06 33.74
C ILE A 73 -27.86 8.52 33.30
N VAL A 74 -27.61 9.34 34.31
CA VAL A 74 -27.50 10.79 34.31
C VAL A 74 -26.04 11.17 34.06
N GLY A 75 -25.83 12.07 33.11
CA GLY A 75 -24.84 13.14 33.26
C GLY A 75 -23.49 12.93 32.59
N GLY A 76 -23.12 13.90 31.74
CA GLY A 76 -21.75 14.10 31.28
C GLY A 76 -21.68 14.64 29.87
N GLY A 77 -22.25 15.82 29.63
CA GLY A 77 -21.96 16.56 28.39
C GLY A 77 -20.53 17.08 28.46
N GLU A 78 -19.66 16.52 27.63
CA GLU A 78 -18.37 17.13 27.31
C GLU A 78 -18.56 17.94 26.03
N ASN A 79 -18.64 19.25 26.22
CA ASN A 79 -18.57 20.21 25.14
C ASN A 79 -17.16 20.15 24.56
N ASN A 80 -17.05 19.86 23.26
CA ASN A 80 -15.87 20.20 22.47
C ASN A 80 -15.84 21.72 22.30
N ASP A 81 -15.49 22.43 23.38
CA ASP A 81 -14.99 23.79 23.33
C ASP A 81 -13.56 23.71 22.77
N SER A 82 -13.43 23.92 21.48
CA SER A 82 -12.15 24.21 20.83
C SER A 82 -11.64 25.53 21.40
N ASP A 83 -10.83 25.46 22.47
CA ASP A 83 -10.13 26.59 23.05
C ASP A 83 -9.18 27.18 21.98
N PRO A 84 -9.48 28.37 21.41
CA PRO A 84 -8.66 28.96 20.36
C PRO A 84 -7.32 29.51 20.89
N ASP A 85 -7.10 29.47 22.21
CA ASP A 85 -5.89 29.99 22.87
C ASP A 85 -5.01 28.87 23.47
N ALA A 86 -5.26 27.60 23.15
CA ALA A 86 -4.39 26.51 23.56
C ALA A 86 -2.95 26.74 23.02
N PRO A 87 -1.92 26.77 23.88
CA PRO A 87 -0.55 27.02 23.46
C PRO A 87 -0.10 25.94 22.46
N TYR A 88 0.40 26.38 21.30
CA TYR A 88 1.00 25.52 20.28
C TYR A 88 2.01 24.56 20.92
N ASP A 89 1.74 23.27 20.80
CA ASP A 89 2.60 22.18 21.27
C ASP A 89 3.50 21.72 20.12
N PRO A 90 4.79 22.13 20.08
CA PRO A 90 5.72 21.72 19.04
C PRO A 90 6.14 20.24 19.16
N ASP A 91 5.77 19.53 20.23
CA ASP A 91 6.00 18.08 20.35
C ASP A 91 4.86 17.27 19.68
N ARG A 92 3.84 17.94 19.12
CA ARG A 92 2.87 17.35 18.18
C ARG A 92 3.40 17.29 16.73
N ASP A 93 4.72 17.38 16.55
CA ASP A 93 5.44 17.20 15.27
C ASP A 93 5.51 15.71 14.82
N GLY A 94 4.92 14.79 15.57
CA GLY A 94 4.43 13.54 15.04
C GLY A 94 3.05 13.77 14.41
N VAL A 95 2.97 14.55 13.32
CA VAL A 95 1.75 14.57 12.50
C VAL A 95 1.62 13.16 11.94
N GLU A 96 0.86 12.32 12.63
CA GLU A 96 0.42 11.06 12.08
C GLU A 96 -0.32 11.40 10.79
N ASN A 97 0.26 11.01 9.66
CA ASN A 97 -0.42 11.11 8.37
C ASN A 97 -1.64 10.21 8.43
N ASN A 98 -2.77 10.75 8.88
CA ASN A 98 -4.05 10.06 8.72
C ASN A 98 -4.51 10.23 7.27
N TYR A 99 -5.45 9.39 6.87
CA TYR A 99 -5.98 9.44 5.51
C TYR A 99 -6.77 10.71 5.22
N ASP A 100 -7.51 11.25 6.18
CA ASP A 100 -8.33 12.44 5.96
C ASP A 100 -7.46 13.63 5.55
N ASP A 101 -6.26 13.78 6.13
CA ASP A 101 -5.28 14.80 5.77
C ASP A 101 -4.73 14.59 4.35
N VAL A 102 -4.40 13.34 3.99
CA VAL A 102 -3.92 12.98 2.65
C VAL A 102 -5.01 13.24 1.60
N ALA A 103 -6.23 12.74 1.86
CA ALA A 103 -7.37 12.90 0.98
C ALA A 103 -7.75 14.38 0.81
N TYR A 104 -7.76 15.14 1.92
CA TYR A 104 -8.02 16.58 1.90
C TYR A 104 -6.98 17.32 1.05
N ALA A 105 -5.68 17.03 1.23
CA ALA A 105 -4.62 17.61 0.42
C ALA A 105 -4.82 17.28 -1.07
N CYS A 106 -5.11 16.01 -1.39
CA CYS A 106 -5.29 15.56 -2.77
C CYS A 106 -6.51 16.14 -3.49
N GLN A 107 -7.53 16.55 -2.73
CA GLN A 107 -8.73 17.21 -3.26
C GLN A 107 -8.58 18.73 -3.39
N ASN A 108 -7.87 19.38 -2.45
CA ASN A 108 -7.90 20.83 -2.30
C ASN A 108 -6.62 21.54 -2.78
N ALA A 109 -5.48 20.86 -2.80
CA ALA A 109 -4.23 21.45 -3.25
C ALA A 109 -4.06 21.36 -4.79
N GLN A 110 -3.21 22.23 -5.33
CA GLN A 110 -2.87 22.24 -6.76
C GLN A 110 -2.22 20.91 -7.16
N ALA A 111 -2.86 20.18 -8.08
CA ALA A 111 -2.37 18.92 -8.59
C ALA A 111 -1.34 19.09 -9.71
N TYR A 112 -0.41 18.15 -9.75
CA TYR A 112 0.63 18.00 -10.76
C TYR A 112 0.61 16.56 -11.27
N GLU A 113 0.96 16.38 -12.54
CA GLU A 113 1.11 15.06 -13.14
C GLU A 113 2.52 14.87 -13.68
N ALA A 114 2.99 13.63 -13.60
CA ALA A 114 4.26 13.24 -14.20
C ALA A 114 4.18 11.80 -14.73
N GLU A 115 4.74 11.57 -15.91
CA GLU A 115 4.86 10.23 -16.50
C GLU A 115 6.18 9.57 -16.09
N VAL A 116 6.12 8.30 -15.71
CA VAL A 116 7.28 7.49 -15.29
C VAL A 116 7.23 6.13 -15.94
N GLU A 117 8.31 5.73 -16.61
CA GLU A 117 8.51 4.35 -17.03
C GLU A 117 9.12 3.56 -15.86
N VAL A 118 8.42 2.54 -15.36
CA VAL A 118 8.94 1.60 -14.37
C VAL A 118 9.37 0.33 -15.09
N SER A 119 10.62 -0.10 -14.89
CA SER A 119 11.20 -1.24 -15.61
C SER A 119 11.95 -2.19 -14.69
N PHE A 120 11.59 -3.48 -14.75
CA PHE A 120 12.22 -4.55 -13.99
C PHE A 120 13.02 -5.46 -14.93
N PRO A 121 14.25 -5.85 -14.56
CA PRO A 121 15.10 -6.67 -15.42
C PRO A 121 14.64 -8.12 -15.41
N GLU A 122 15.10 -8.89 -16.39
CA GLU A 122 15.02 -10.34 -16.33
C GLU A 122 15.88 -10.86 -15.18
N TYR A 123 15.38 -11.87 -14.48
CA TYR A 123 16.11 -12.54 -13.42
C TYR A 123 15.87 -14.04 -13.44
N ALA A 124 16.89 -14.81 -13.04
CA ALA A 124 16.82 -16.26 -12.98
C ALA A 124 17.70 -16.83 -11.87
N GLY A 125 17.08 -17.65 -11.00
CA GLY A 125 17.73 -18.36 -9.91
C GLY A 125 17.41 -17.78 -8.54
N CYS A 126 17.59 -18.54 -7.47
CA CYS A 126 17.35 -18.07 -6.11
C CYS A 126 18.64 -18.07 -5.28
N ASN A 127 18.85 -17.03 -4.47
CA ASN A 127 19.94 -16.96 -3.51
C ASN A 127 19.56 -17.66 -2.19
N TYR A 128 19.45 -18.99 -2.21
CA TYR A 128 19.12 -19.77 -1.02
C TYR A 128 20.15 -19.60 0.12
N ASN A 129 19.69 -19.65 1.37
CA ASN A 129 20.50 -19.46 2.59
C ASN A 129 21.21 -18.09 2.70
N VAL A 130 20.69 -17.06 2.02
CA VAL A 130 21.22 -15.69 2.00
C VAL A 130 20.09 -14.71 2.27
N ASP A 131 20.35 -13.65 3.06
CA ASP A 131 19.41 -12.53 3.30
C ASP A 131 17.98 -12.95 3.70
N GLY A 132 17.90 -13.94 4.59
CA GLY A 132 16.63 -14.48 5.11
C GLY A 132 16.00 -15.55 4.21
N ASN A 133 16.57 -15.86 3.04
CA ASN A 133 16.17 -17.04 2.28
C ASN A 133 16.62 -18.31 3.00
N LEU A 134 15.80 -19.35 2.93
CA LEU A 134 15.97 -20.63 3.59
C LEU A 134 16.63 -21.65 2.65
N ALA A 135 16.82 -22.87 3.12
CA ALA A 135 17.27 -23.98 2.27
C ALA A 135 16.14 -24.45 1.34
N PRO A 136 16.44 -24.93 0.12
CA PRO A 136 15.45 -25.47 -0.81
C PRO A 136 14.50 -26.50 -0.15
N LYS A 137 13.20 -26.36 -0.37
CA LYS A 137 12.13 -27.25 0.09
C LYS A 137 10.87 -27.05 -0.76
N ASP A 138 10.51 -28.08 -1.52
CA ASP A 138 9.36 -28.11 -2.42
C ASP A 138 8.06 -27.71 -1.71
N ARG A 139 7.32 -26.78 -2.31
CA ARG A 139 6.03 -26.20 -1.91
C ARG A 139 6.02 -25.30 -0.69
N TYR A 140 7.09 -24.54 -0.52
CA TYR A 140 7.24 -23.55 0.56
C TYR A 140 7.88 -22.27 0.02
N TYR A 141 7.55 -21.13 0.60
CA TYR A 141 8.26 -19.88 0.31
C TYR A 141 9.66 -19.90 0.90
N GLN A 142 10.64 -20.44 0.16
CA GLN A 142 11.99 -20.63 0.69
C GLN A 142 12.95 -19.54 0.27
N ALA A 143 12.77 -18.97 -0.90
CA ALA A 143 13.59 -17.88 -1.37
C ALA A 143 12.76 -16.80 -2.04
N ARG A 144 13.37 -15.63 -2.12
CA ARG A 144 12.86 -14.49 -2.87
C ARG A 144 13.99 -13.74 -3.56
N VAL A 145 13.58 -12.98 -4.55
CA VAL A 145 14.39 -11.96 -5.23
C VAL A 145 13.56 -10.69 -5.23
N GLU A 146 14.15 -9.59 -4.80
CA GLU A 146 13.51 -8.28 -4.77
C GLU A 146 14.17 -7.36 -5.79
N HIS A 147 13.39 -6.80 -6.69
CA HIS A 147 13.81 -5.70 -7.55
C HIS A 147 13.05 -4.44 -7.13
N ALA A 148 13.79 -3.41 -6.71
CA ALA A 148 13.23 -2.14 -6.29
C ALA A 148 13.39 -1.07 -7.37
N ARG A 149 12.44 -0.16 -7.46
CA ARG A 149 12.49 1.03 -8.32
C ARG A 149 11.96 2.21 -7.53
N TYR A 150 12.70 3.31 -7.60
CA TYR A 150 12.41 4.49 -6.80
C TYR A 150 11.92 5.62 -7.67
N ILE A 151 10.91 6.31 -7.18
CA ILE A 151 10.38 7.55 -7.74
C ILE A 151 10.57 8.64 -6.70
N THR A 152 11.13 9.79 -7.11
CA THR A 152 11.41 10.90 -6.21
C THR A 152 10.58 12.11 -6.60
N LEU A 153 9.49 12.36 -5.88
CA LEU A 153 8.67 13.56 -5.98
C LEU A 153 9.40 14.79 -5.42
N PRO A 154 8.95 16.01 -5.79
CA PRO A 154 9.40 17.23 -5.14
C PRO A 154 9.28 17.17 -3.61
N GLU A 155 10.15 17.88 -2.91
CA GLU A 155 10.09 17.97 -1.45
C GLU A 155 8.72 18.52 -0.99
N GLY A 156 8.15 17.89 0.04
CA GLY A 156 6.81 18.21 0.54
C GLY A 156 5.65 17.71 -0.32
N ALA A 157 5.91 17.00 -1.42
CA ALA A 157 4.85 16.44 -2.24
C ALA A 157 4.16 15.25 -1.57
N VAL A 158 2.85 15.13 -1.81
CA VAL A 158 2.00 13.99 -1.41
C VAL A 158 1.50 13.30 -2.67
N LEU A 159 1.75 12.00 -2.78
CA LEU A 159 1.26 11.15 -3.86
C LEU A 159 -0.25 10.92 -3.69
N CYS A 160 -1.03 11.23 -4.71
CA CYS A 160 -2.51 11.19 -4.63
C CYS A 160 -3.13 10.07 -5.45
N ASP A 161 -2.51 9.74 -6.57
CA ASP A 161 -3.00 8.73 -7.48
C ASP A 161 -1.87 8.20 -8.37
N ILE A 162 -2.01 6.96 -8.79
CA ILE A 162 -1.10 6.30 -9.74
C ILE A 162 -1.96 5.66 -10.81
N ASP A 163 -1.99 6.29 -11.98
CA ASP A 163 -2.63 5.72 -13.14
C ASP A 163 -1.64 4.80 -13.85
N PHE A 164 -1.87 3.50 -13.81
CA PHE A 164 -1.05 2.49 -14.51
C PHE A 164 -1.44 2.34 -16.00
N ASN A 165 -2.21 3.29 -16.57
CA ASN A 165 -2.81 3.23 -17.92
C ASN A 165 -1.86 3.13 -19.13
N ALA A 166 -0.54 3.05 -18.99
CA ALA A 166 0.32 3.16 -20.18
C ALA A 166 0.55 1.84 -20.94
N GLY A 167 -0.23 0.81 -20.65
CA GLY A 167 -0.36 -0.34 -21.53
C GLY A 167 -0.19 -1.67 -20.83
N VAL A 168 -0.78 -2.69 -21.45
CA VAL A 168 -0.57 -4.08 -21.09
C VAL A 168 0.90 -4.41 -21.29
N SER A 169 1.60 -4.70 -20.20
CA SER A 169 2.92 -5.32 -20.28
C SER A 169 2.74 -6.82 -20.37
N THR A 170 3.66 -7.51 -21.04
CA THR A 170 3.69 -8.98 -20.97
C THR A 170 4.83 -9.39 -20.07
N MET A 171 4.55 -10.31 -19.14
CA MET A 171 5.57 -10.85 -18.25
C MET A 171 5.41 -12.36 -18.10
N TYR A 172 6.51 -13.01 -17.73
CA TYR A 172 6.58 -14.38 -17.27
C TYR A 172 7.17 -14.36 -15.85
N TYR A 173 6.69 -15.24 -14.98
CA TYR A 173 7.30 -15.51 -13.69
C TYR A 173 7.16 -16.99 -13.31
N ASP A 174 7.98 -17.46 -12.37
CA ASP A 174 7.96 -18.80 -11.80
C ASP A 174 7.39 -18.78 -10.37
N ASP A 175 6.60 -19.78 -10.01
CA ASP A 175 5.82 -19.91 -8.77
C ASP A 175 4.91 -18.73 -8.43
N HIS A 176 5.42 -17.75 -7.67
CA HIS A 176 4.62 -16.63 -7.18
C HIS A 176 5.39 -15.30 -7.21
N PHE A 177 4.64 -14.22 -7.38
CA PHE A 177 5.18 -12.86 -7.25
C PHE A 177 4.31 -11.99 -6.34
N ILE A 178 4.93 -10.93 -5.80
CA ILE A 178 4.29 -9.86 -5.05
C ILE A 178 4.77 -8.54 -5.65
N PHE A 179 3.86 -7.59 -5.88
CA PHE A 179 4.17 -6.24 -6.35
C PHE A 179 3.71 -5.22 -5.30
N THR A 180 4.61 -4.33 -4.87
CA THR A 180 4.36 -3.40 -3.77
C THR A 180 4.66 -1.95 -4.12
N LEU A 181 4.02 -1.03 -3.40
CA LEU A 181 4.35 0.39 -3.30
C LEU A 181 4.62 0.73 -1.83
N ASN A 182 5.77 1.33 -1.52
CA ASN A 182 6.17 1.67 -0.15
C ASN A 182 6.02 0.49 0.83
N ASN A 183 6.41 -0.70 0.37
CA ASN A 183 6.26 -1.96 1.10
C ASN A 183 4.81 -2.44 1.35
N TYR A 184 3.80 -1.80 0.76
CA TYR A 184 2.40 -2.25 0.78
C TYR A 184 2.02 -2.93 -0.55
N VAL A 185 1.30 -4.05 -0.48
CA VAL A 185 0.99 -4.89 -1.63
C VAL A 185 -0.08 -4.26 -2.51
N LEU A 186 0.27 -4.01 -3.78
CA LEU A 186 -0.65 -3.56 -4.82
C LEU A 186 -1.31 -4.75 -5.53
N GLY A 187 -0.56 -5.83 -5.74
CA GLY A 187 -1.07 -7.06 -6.32
C GLY A 187 -0.13 -8.24 -6.12
N ALA A 188 -0.68 -9.45 -6.08
CA ALA A 188 0.09 -10.68 -5.92
C ALA A 188 -0.54 -11.83 -6.71
N SER A 189 0.26 -12.80 -7.14
CA SER A 189 -0.25 -13.95 -7.90
C SER A 189 -1.11 -14.92 -7.08
N THR A 190 -1.11 -14.79 -5.75
CA THR A 190 -2.00 -15.49 -4.83
C THR A 190 -2.27 -14.62 -3.61
N ASN A 191 -3.44 -14.77 -3.01
CA ASN A 191 -3.84 -14.09 -1.78
C ASN A 191 -3.43 -14.86 -0.51
N GLU A 192 -2.87 -16.07 -0.61
CA GLU A 192 -2.49 -16.91 0.53
C GLU A 192 -1.49 -16.22 1.48
N PHE A 193 -0.63 -15.33 0.97
CA PHE A 193 0.29 -14.53 1.79
C PHE A 193 -0.40 -13.54 2.72
N MET A 194 -1.59 -13.08 2.34
CA MET A 194 -2.34 -12.03 3.04
C MET A 194 -3.02 -12.58 4.28
N GLU A 195 -3.43 -13.85 4.25
CA GLU A 195 -4.10 -14.52 5.37
C GLU A 195 -3.18 -14.73 6.58
N SER A 196 -1.87 -14.80 6.37
CA SER A 196 -0.91 -15.21 7.39
C SER A 196 -0.07 -14.08 7.98
N ASN A 197 0.03 -12.91 7.32
CA ASN A 197 0.90 -11.80 7.71
C ASN A 197 0.16 -10.45 7.74
N TYR A 198 -0.98 -10.44 8.42
CA TYR A 198 -1.81 -9.27 8.51
C TYR A 198 -1.20 -8.20 9.42
N ILE A 199 -0.82 -7.07 8.83
CA ILE A 199 -0.74 -5.80 9.55
C ILE A 199 -2.00 -5.02 9.16
N GLN A 200 -3.02 -5.08 10.02
CA GLN A 200 -4.15 -4.16 9.94
C GLN A 200 -3.64 -2.76 10.22
N VAL A 201 -3.51 -1.92 9.19
CA VAL A 201 -3.00 -0.57 9.44
C VAL A 201 -4.05 0.35 10.07
N ALA A 202 -5.34 -0.01 10.05
CA ALA A 202 -6.32 0.66 10.91
C ALA A 202 -7.63 -0.15 11.03
N ASP A 203 -8.05 -0.43 12.25
CA ASP A 203 -9.44 -0.84 12.55
C ASP A 203 -10.43 0.33 12.36
N GLU A 204 -9.95 1.57 12.20
CA GLU A 204 -10.80 2.78 12.13
C GLU A 204 -11.15 3.22 10.69
N MET A 205 -10.72 2.46 9.69
CA MET A 205 -10.84 2.80 8.26
C MET A 205 -11.77 1.85 7.51
N GLU A 206 -12.93 1.52 8.09
CA GLU A 206 -13.89 0.53 7.58
C GLU A 206 -14.29 0.72 6.10
N ASN A 207 -14.07 1.90 5.51
CA ASN A 207 -14.43 2.23 4.12
C ASN A 207 -13.23 2.37 3.16
N LEU A 208 -11.99 2.20 3.62
CA LEU A 208 -10.79 2.51 2.81
C LEU A 208 -10.07 1.27 2.27
N GLY A 209 -10.57 0.09 2.65
CA GLY A 209 -10.05 -1.18 2.22
C GLY A 209 -8.84 -1.62 3.04
N GLN A 210 -8.65 -2.92 3.07
CA GLN A 210 -7.57 -3.56 3.79
C GLN A 210 -6.27 -3.43 2.97
N VAL A 211 -5.26 -2.75 3.52
CA VAL A 211 -3.90 -2.75 2.96
C VAL A 211 -3.05 -3.81 3.65
N TYR A 212 -2.17 -4.47 2.90
CA TYR A 212 -1.26 -5.48 3.43
C TYR A 212 0.19 -5.03 3.26
N ALA A 213 0.95 -5.05 4.35
CA ALA A 213 2.39 -4.82 4.30
C ALA A 213 3.11 -6.12 3.92
N TYR A 214 4.11 -6.01 3.05
CA TYR A 214 5.00 -7.11 2.71
C TYR A 214 6.02 -7.35 3.84
N ASP A 215 6.03 -8.57 4.37
CA ASP A 215 7.04 -9.02 5.35
C ASP A 215 7.54 -10.42 4.99
N TRP A 216 8.78 -10.48 4.48
CA TRP A 216 9.40 -11.76 4.17
C TRP A 216 9.59 -12.65 5.41
N ALA A 217 9.87 -12.08 6.58
CA ALA A 217 10.11 -12.90 7.77
C ALA A 217 8.83 -13.66 8.17
N GLY A 218 7.67 -13.02 7.97
CA GLY A 218 6.37 -13.64 8.10
C GLY A 218 6.08 -14.69 7.03
N ILE A 219 6.49 -14.48 5.77
CA ILE A 219 6.20 -15.37 4.63
C ILE A 219 7.14 -16.60 4.58
N ALA A 220 8.41 -16.43 4.92
CA ALA A 220 9.44 -17.43 4.73
C ALA A 220 9.13 -18.75 5.45
N GLY A 221 9.19 -19.86 4.71
CA GLY A 221 8.98 -21.21 5.24
C GLY A 221 7.51 -21.57 5.49
N GLN A 222 6.56 -20.72 5.08
CA GLN A 222 5.16 -21.10 4.99
C GLN A 222 4.94 -22.02 3.79
N SER A 223 3.99 -22.95 3.89
CA SER A 223 3.61 -23.82 2.78
C SER A 223 2.48 -23.20 1.98
N TRP A 224 2.56 -23.30 0.66
CA TRP A 224 1.51 -22.88 -0.28
C TRP A 224 0.73 -24.08 -0.85
N ASP A 225 0.94 -25.29 -0.32
CA ASP A 225 0.27 -26.51 -0.76
C ASP A 225 -0.81 -26.93 0.25
N SER A 226 -1.79 -26.04 0.42
CA SER A 226 -2.97 -26.29 1.27
C SER A 226 -3.92 -27.37 0.69
N GLY A 227 -3.57 -27.97 -0.46
CA GLY A 227 -4.40 -28.93 -1.18
C GLY A 227 -5.54 -28.29 -2.00
N ASN A 228 -5.70 -26.96 -1.92
CA ASN A 228 -6.64 -26.19 -2.72
C ASN A 228 -5.86 -25.27 -3.68
N ARG A 229 -5.57 -25.76 -4.89
CA ARG A 229 -4.78 -25.03 -5.91
C ARG A 229 -5.54 -23.85 -6.56
N ASN A 230 -6.54 -23.32 -5.88
CA ASN A 230 -7.22 -22.12 -6.33
C ASN A 230 -6.36 -20.93 -5.92
N TYR A 231 -5.32 -20.67 -6.70
CA TYR A 231 -4.55 -19.44 -6.60
C TYR A 231 -5.44 -18.30 -7.05
N THR A 232 -6.09 -17.64 -6.10
CA THR A 232 -6.83 -16.41 -6.35
C THR A 232 -5.82 -15.27 -6.30
N PRO A 233 -5.57 -14.56 -7.41
CA PRO A 233 -4.71 -13.39 -7.38
C PRO A 233 -5.30 -12.36 -6.42
N TYR A 234 -4.43 -11.62 -5.74
CA TYR A 234 -4.82 -10.49 -4.91
C TYR A 234 -4.67 -9.19 -5.69
N CYS A 235 -5.66 -8.31 -5.59
CA CYS A 235 -5.63 -6.97 -6.14
C CYS A 235 -6.07 -5.96 -5.09
N LEU A 236 -5.24 -4.96 -4.81
CA LEU A 236 -5.56 -3.97 -3.79
C LEU A 236 -6.85 -3.21 -4.12
N GLY A 237 -7.80 -3.21 -3.18
CA GLY A 237 -9.08 -2.50 -3.30
C GLY A 237 -10.05 -3.11 -4.30
N GLU A 238 -9.89 -4.39 -4.67
CA GLU A 238 -10.85 -5.10 -5.54
C GLU A 238 -12.23 -5.33 -4.90
N ASP A 239 -12.27 -5.31 -3.56
CA ASP A 239 -13.46 -5.44 -2.73
C ASP A 239 -14.19 -4.11 -2.50
N LEU A 240 -13.52 -2.99 -2.77
CA LEU A 240 -14.09 -1.66 -2.67
C LEU A 240 -14.92 -1.31 -3.91
N LEU A 241 -16.08 -0.69 -3.68
CA LEU A 241 -17.01 -0.29 -4.72
C LEU A 241 -17.12 1.23 -4.81
N ASP A 242 -17.26 1.76 -6.03
CA ASP A 242 -17.60 3.15 -6.29
C ASP A 242 -19.08 3.45 -5.96
N GLU A 243 -19.52 4.71 -6.14
CA GLU A 243 -20.90 5.14 -5.88
C GLU A 243 -21.92 4.41 -6.78
N GLU A 244 -21.48 3.93 -7.95
CA GLU A 244 -22.26 3.15 -8.89
C GLU A 244 -22.23 1.63 -8.61
N GLY A 245 -21.47 1.19 -7.62
CA GLY A 245 -21.34 -0.21 -7.22
C GLY A 245 -20.36 -1.04 -8.07
N ASN A 246 -19.47 -0.42 -8.84
CA ASN A 246 -18.39 -1.10 -9.58
C ASN A 246 -17.12 -1.19 -8.74
N PRO A 247 -16.28 -2.23 -8.92
CA PRO A 247 -14.99 -2.30 -8.27
C PRO A 247 -14.12 -1.08 -8.60
N VAL A 248 -13.57 -0.42 -7.57
CA VAL A 248 -12.67 0.74 -7.76
C VAL A 248 -11.31 0.32 -8.30
N SER A 249 -10.95 -0.96 -8.14
CA SER A 249 -9.70 -1.53 -8.60
C SER A 249 -9.90 -2.86 -9.32
N ASN A 250 -9.05 -3.16 -10.30
CA ASN A 250 -9.02 -4.42 -11.03
C ASN A 250 -7.60 -4.73 -11.51
N CYS A 251 -7.20 -6.00 -11.42
CA CYS A 251 -5.89 -6.45 -11.83
C CYS A 251 -6.01 -7.58 -12.85
N GLN A 252 -5.18 -7.55 -13.88
CA GLN A 252 -4.97 -8.66 -14.79
C GLN A 252 -3.53 -9.13 -14.60
N LEU A 253 -3.36 -10.28 -13.95
CA LEU A 253 -2.05 -10.85 -13.65
C LEU A 253 -1.89 -12.16 -14.47
N PRO A 254 -0.69 -12.45 -15.02
CA PRO A 254 -0.48 -13.70 -15.73
C PRO A 254 -0.54 -14.88 -14.77
N GLU A 255 -0.91 -16.06 -15.28
CA GLU A 255 -0.71 -17.30 -14.53
C GLU A 255 0.78 -17.62 -14.41
N THR A 256 1.17 -18.25 -13.31
CA THR A 256 2.55 -18.71 -13.11
C THR A 256 3.02 -19.63 -14.23
N GLN A 257 4.29 -19.53 -14.59
CA GLN A 257 4.93 -20.30 -15.65
C GLN A 257 4.33 -20.08 -17.06
N LYS A 258 3.60 -18.98 -17.25
CA LYS A 258 3.07 -18.55 -18.55
C LYS A 258 3.40 -17.09 -18.80
N THR A 259 3.72 -16.76 -20.04
CA THR A 259 3.76 -15.37 -20.48
C THR A 259 2.33 -14.88 -20.64
N GLY A 260 2.01 -13.75 -20.02
CA GLY A 260 0.71 -13.13 -20.19
C GLY A 260 0.72 -11.67 -19.76
N ASP A 261 -0.46 -11.08 -19.84
CA ASP A 261 -0.70 -9.68 -19.60
C ASP A 261 -0.60 -9.34 -18.12
N PHE A 262 0.12 -8.27 -17.82
CA PHE A 262 0.17 -7.61 -16.52
C PHE A 262 -0.42 -6.22 -16.67
N SER A 263 -1.50 -5.97 -15.94
CA SER A 263 -2.17 -4.68 -15.86
C SER A 263 -2.73 -4.50 -14.45
N LEU A 264 -2.60 -3.29 -13.93
CA LEU A 264 -3.18 -2.87 -12.67
C LEU A 264 -4.06 -1.67 -12.96
N ASN A 265 -5.22 -1.60 -12.33
CA ASN A 265 -6.00 -0.39 -12.23
C ASN A 265 -6.37 -0.29 -10.76
N ILE A 266 -5.75 0.63 -10.03
CA ILE A 266 -5.93 0.79 -8.60
C ILE A 266 -6.55 2.16 -8.38
N GLY A 267 -7.69 2.22 -7.70
CA GLY A 267 -8.34 3.48 -7.37
C GLY A 267 -7.47 4.37 -6.49
N SER A 268 -7.75 5.67 -6.50
CA SER A 268 -7.00 6.65 -5.72
C SER A 268 -7.13 6.45 -4.20
N ASN A 269 -8.28 5.98 -3.70
CA ASN A 269 -8.51 5.75 -2.28
C ASN A 269 -7.51 4.73 -1.68
N PRO A 270 -7.30 3.53 -2.27
CA PRO A 270 -6.23 2.64 -1.82
C PRO A 270 -4.82 3.27 -1.85
N ILE A 271 -4.49 4.05 -2.88
CA ILE A 271 -3.18 4.72 -2.96
C ILE A 271 -3.00 5.73 -1.83
N GLN A 272 -4.02 6.54 -1.55
CA GLN A 272 -4.01 7.50 -0.44
C GLN A 272 -3.93 6.80 0.92
N THR A 273 -4.56 5.62 1.05
CA THR A 273 -4.45 4.78 2.25
C THR A 273 -3.01 4.30 2.46
N ILE A 274 -2.31 3.87 1.40
CA ILE A 274 -0.88 3.55 1.47
C ILE A 274 -0.07 4.79 1.89
N MET A 275 -0.39 5.98 1.38
CA MET A 275 0.35 7.19 1.75
C MET A 275 0.16 7.59 3.22
N ALA A 276 -1.06 7.47 3.74
CA ALA A 276 -1.32 7.61 5.17
C ALA A 276 -0.50 6.59 5.99
N ALA A 277 -0.59 5.31 5.59
CA ALA A 277 0.07 4.19 6.24
C ALA A 277 1.61 4.21 6.16
N SER A 278 2.20 4.78 5.09
CA SER A 278 3.65 4.80 4.87
C SER A 278 4.35 6.05 5.43
N GLY A 279 3.57 7.04 5.89
CA GLY A 279 4.08 8.31 6.36
C GLY A 279 4.56 9.25 5.23
N SER A 280 5.08 10.41 5.64
CA SER A 280 5.51 11.46 4.71
C SER A 280 6.88 11.13 4.14
N SER A 281 6.92 10.74 2.86
CA SER A 281 8.14 10.57 2.09
C SER A 281 7.94 11.12 0.69
N ASN A 282 8.93 11.83 0.16
CA ASN A 282 8.96 12.21 -1.25
C ASN A 282 9.64 11.14 -2.12
N VAL A 283 10.17 10.07 -1.52
CA VAL A 283 10.72 8.91 -2.22
C VAL A 283 9.75 7.75 -2.05
N HIS A 284 9.27 7.23 -3.18
CA HIS A 284 8.35 6.10 -3.23
C HIS A 284 9.05 4.89 -3.88
N GLU A 285 8.86 3.72 -3.29
CA GLU A 285 9.48 2.47 -3.76
C GLU A 285 8.43 1.55 -4.39
N PHE A 286 8.58 1.26 -5.68
CA PHE A 286 7.97 0.10 -6.30
C PHE A 286 8.88 -1.12 -6.13
N LYS A 287 8.33 -2.24 -5.69
CA LYS A 287 9.09 -3.49 -5.58
C LYS A 287 8.37 -4.61 -6.30
N PHE A 288 9.11 -5.33 -7.14
CA PHE A 288 8.66 -6.58 -7.72
C PHE A 288 9.45 -7.73 -7.09
N ILE A 289 8.73 -8.61 -6.40
CA ILE A 289 9.29 -9.73 -5.65
C ILE A 289 8.86 -11.01 -6.33
N VAL A 290 9.81 -11.89 -6.66
CA VAL A 290 9.53 -13.25 -7.14
C VAL A 290 10.01 -14.23 -6.09
N THR A 291 9.20 -15.24 -5.79
CA THR A 291 9.52 -16.27 -4.80
C THR A 291 9.98 -17.57 -5.45
N GLY A 292 10.48 -18.51 -4.64
CA GLY A 292 10.89 -19.83 -5.07
C GLY A 292 10.96 -20.82 -3.93
N ASP A 293 10.87 -22.11 -4.25
CA ASP A 293 10.80 -23.17 -3.25
C ASP A 293 12.00 -24.12 -3.24
N ASN A 294 12.44 -24.65 -4.38
CA ASN A 294 13.32 -25.81 -4.37
C ASN A 294 14.29 -25.97 -5.54
N ASP A 295 14.09 -25.28 -6.65
CA ASP A 295 14.92 -25.44 -7.84
C ASP A 295 15.44 -24.11 -8.43
N ARG A 296 15.48 -24.00 -9.76
CA ARG A 296 15.76 -22.81 -10.56
C ARG A 296 14.62 -21.79 -10.49
N ASP A 297 13.90 -21.68 -9.39
CA ASP A 297 12.77 -20.75 -9.22
C ASP A 297 13.24 -19.28 -9.19
N CYS A 298 12.39 -18.39 -8.68
CA CYS A 298 12.63 -16.95 -8.65
C CYS A 298 12.93 -16.38 -10.04
N LYS A 299 12.34 -16.95 -11.09
CA LYS A 299 12.54 -16.45 -12.46
C LYS A 299 11.48 -15.42 -12.81
N SER A 300 11.88 -14.38 -13.52
CA SER A 300 10.96 -13.48 -14.20
C SER A 300 11.57 -12.97 -15.50
N SER A 301 10.72 -12.76 -16.52
CA SER A 301 11.15 -12.00 -17.70
C SER A 301 11.32 -10.52 -17.34
N ALA A 302 12.10 -9.80 -18.13
CA ALA A 302 12.07 -8.35 -18.08
C ALA A 302 10.67 -7.85 -18.43
N PHE A 303 10.19 -6.82 -17.74
CA PHE A 303 8.94 -6.16 -18.07
C PHE A 303 9.01 -4.68 -17.67
N LYS A 304 8.18 -3.88 -18.32
CA LYS A 304 8.08 -2.44 -18.03
C LYS A 304 6.66 -1.95 -18.28
N PHE A 305 6.27 -0.90 -17.59
CA PHE A 305 5.01 -0.21 -17.77
C PHE A 305 5.25 1.27 -17.52
N ASP A 306 4.57 2.13 -18.28
CA ASP A 306 4.52 3.54 -17.92
C ASP A 306 3.34 3.78 -16.98
N THR A 307 3.53 4.75 -16.10
CA THR A 307 2.52 5.19 -15.16
C THR A 307 2.47 6.70 -15.15
N ARG A 308 1.28 7.24 -14.90
CA ARG A 308 1.08 8.65 -14.67
C ARG A 308 0.78 8.87 -13.20
N ILE A 309 1.64 9.63 -12.56
CA ILE A 309 1.58 9.91 -11.14
C ILE A 309 0.93 11.27 -10.95
N ARG A 310 -0.13 11.32 -10.15
CA ARG A 310 -0.72 12.56 -9.67
C ARG A 310 -0.25 12.83 -8.26
N TYR A 311 0.25 14.03 -8.02
CA TYR A 311 0.69 14.47 -6.70
C TYR A 311 0.29 15.93 -6.43
N VAL A 312 0.32 16.33 -5.17
CA VAL A 312 0.10 17.71 -4.72
C VAL A 312 1.28 18.17 -3.87
N ILE A 313 1.44 19.49 -3.71
CA ILE A 313 2.37 20.08 -2.73
C ILE A 313 1.50 20.93 -1.80
N PRO A 314 1.17 20.46 -0.58
CA PRO A 314 0.43 21.25 0.40
C PRO A 314 1.17 22.56 0.70
N GLN A 315 0.41 23.64 0.93
CA GLN A 315 0.96 24.96 1.29
C GLN A 315 1.16 25.13 2.78
#